data_AF-A0AB32XCP0-F1
#
_entry.id   AF-A0AB32XCP0-F1
#
_cell.length_a   1.000
_cell.length_b   1.000
_cell.length_c   1.000
_cell.angle_alpha   90.00
_cell.angle_beta   90.00
_cell.angle_gamma   90.00
#
_symmetry.space_group_name_H-M   'P 1'
#
loop_
_entity.id
_entity.type
_entity.pdbx_description
1 polymer ?
#
loop_
_entity_poly.entity_id
_entity_poly.type
_entity_poly.pdbx_seq_one_letter_code
_entity_poly.pdbx_strand_id
1 'polypeptide(L)'
;MFLQKITNVLYHRTEANFSTNYNTSKIDKKIKCHRIIDWKLNLGVEKVKIMFGNYAKTYNKERIICDLILDINKYEPKLCQTTIELYKDSKHDLKRLLKYAKIFNIVERIKLLFNL
;
A
#
# COMPACT_ATOMS: atom_id res chain seq x y z
N MET A 1 1.01 -4.36 2.58
CA MET A 1 1.78 -5.25 1.67
C MET A 1 1.54 -6.72 1.97
N PHE A 2 1.82 -7.19 3.19
CA PHE A 2 1.68 -8.61 3.59
C PHE A 2 0.27 -9.19 3.38
N LEU A 3 -0.78 -8.50 3.84
CA LEU A 3 -2.17 -8.99 3.74
C LEU A 3 -2.66 -9.19 2.29
N GLN A 4 -2.07 -8.47 1.33
CA GLN A 4 -2.37 -8.60 -0.09
C GLN A 4 -1.41 -9.55 -0.82
N LYS A 5 -0.54 -10.27 -0.07
CA LYS A 5 0.45 -11.22 -0.59
C LYS A 5 1.41 -10.60 -1.62
N ILE A 6 1.70 -9.31 -1.50
CA ILE A 6 2.67 -8.60 -2.37
C ILE A 6 4.10 -8.79 -1.86
N THR A 7 4.27 -9.17 -0.59
CA THR A 7 5.56 -9.49 0.01
C THR A 7 5.43 -10.68 0.94
N ASN A 8 6.50 -11.47 1.02
CA ASN A 8 6.64 -12.59 1.95
C ASN A 8 7.35 -12.18 3.25
N VAL A 9 7.77 -10.90 3.36
CA VAL A 9 8.39 -10.38 4.59
C VAL A 9 7.33 -10.26 5.68
N LEU A 10 7.55 -11.00 6.77
CA LEU A 10 6.75 -10.87 7.99
C LEU A 10 7.20 -9.59 8.72
N TYR A 11 6.30 -8.61 8.83
CA TYR A 11 6.62 -7.37 9.54
C TYR A 11 6.63 -7.62 11.06
N HIS A 12 7.65 -7.11 11.76
CA HIS A 12 7.75 -7.17 13.22
C HIS A 12 6.72 -6.28 13.94
N ARG A 13 6.07 -5.35 13.24
CA ARG A 13 5.01 -4.49 13.79
C ARG A 13 3.84 -4.35 12.82
N THR A 14 2.63 -4.31 13.39
CA THR A 14 1.42 -3.96 12.66
C THR A 14 1.41 -2.46 12.37
N GLU A 15 1.11 -2.09 11.13
CA GLU A 15 0.95 -0.69 10.73
C GLU A 15 -0.49 -0.44 10.28
N ALA A 16 -1.03 0.74 10.63
CA ALA A 16 -2.39 1.13 10.27
C ALA A 16 -2.47 2.61 9.88
N ASN A 17 -3.33 2.91 8.91
CA ASN A 17 -3.58 4.26 8.44
C ASN A 17 -4.83 4.82 9.10
N PHE A 18 -4.76 6.06 9.57
CA PHE A 18 -5.84 6.78 10.23
C PHE A 18 -6.05 8.12 9.56
N SER A 19 -7.28 8.64 9.64
CA SER A 19 -7.57 10.02 9.27
C SER A 19 -6.69 10.97 10.07
N THR A 20 -6.26 12.06 9.45
CA THR A 20 -5.57 13.17 10.14
C THR A 20 -6.33 13.67 11.38
N ASN A 21 -7.67 13.62 11.36
CA ASN A 21 -8.53 14.07 12.45
C ASN A 21 -8.85 12.98 13.49
N TYR A 22 -8.35 11.76 13.30
CA TYR A 22 -8.65 10.65 14.20
C TYR A 22 -7.76 10.68 15.45
N ASN A 23 -8.39 10.59 16.63
CA ASN A 23 -7.67 10.52 17.90
C ASN A 23 -7.03 9.14 18.10
N THR A 24 -5.72 9.05 17.93
CA THR A 24 -4.94 7.81 18.09
C THR A 24 -4.46 7.54 19.53
N SER A 25 -4.82 8.37 20.52
CA SER A 25 -4.33 8.22 21.90
C SER A 25 -4.71 6.89 22.56
N LYS A 26 -5.85 6.31 22.16
CA LYS A 26 -6.36 5.02 22.66
C LYS A 26 -5.90 3.81 21.84
N ILE A 27 -5.11 4.03 20.78
CA ILE A 27 -4.59 2.93 19.95
C ILE A 27 -3.40 2.28 20.67
N ASP A 28 -3.34 0.94 20.61
CA ASP A 28 -2.22 0.17 21.15
C ASP A 28 -0.88 0.70 20.60
N LYS A 29 0.06 1.01 21.49
CA LYS A 29 1.40 1.53 21.16
C LYS A 29 2.22 0.58 20.29
N LYS A 30 1.85 -0.71 20.21
CA LYS A 30 2.45 -1.69 19.30
C LYS A 30 2.08 -1.44 17.83
N ILE A 31 0.98 -0.73 17.57
CA ILE A 31 0.54 -0.36 16.22
C ILE A 31 1.22 0.93 15.79
N LYS A 32 1.99 0.85 14.71
CA LYS A 32 2.53 2.06 14.07
C LYS A 32 1.41 2.77 13.33
N CYS A 33 1.06 3.95 13.82
CA CYS A 33 -0.03 4.76 13.26
C CYS A 33 0.52 5.73 12.22
N HIS A 34 -0.05 5.69 11.01
CA HIS A 34 0.23 6.65 9.94
C HIS A 34 -0.99 7.56 9.74
N ARG A 35 -0.78 8.88 9.75
CA ARG A 35 -1.84 9.86 9.53
C ARG A 35 -1.95 10.21 8.05
N ILE A 36 -3.15 10.10 7.51
CA ILE A 36 -3.45 10.28 6.09
C ILE A 36 -4.71 11.11 5.94
N ILE A 37 -4.72 12.03 4.98
CA ILE A 37 -5.92 12.82 4.60
C ILE A 37 -7.03 11.91 4.07
N ASP A 38 -8.29 12.24 4.34
CA ASP A 38 -9.41 11.31 4.20
C ASP A 38 -9.59 10.73 2.79
N TRP A 39 -9.44 11.54 1.75
CA TRP A 39 -9.56 11.04 0.38
C TRP A 39 -8.48 9.98 0.07
N LYS A 40 -7.26 10.19 0.58
CA LYS A 40 -6.16 9.23 0.46
C LYS A 40 -6.36 8.05 1.41
N LEU A 41 -7.06 8.19 2.52
CA LEU A 41 -7.40 7.04 3.38
C LEU A 41 -8.43 6.10 2.72
N ASN A 42 -9.34 6.65 1.92
CA ASN A 42 -10.44 5.87 1.34
C ASN A 42 -10.13 5.25 -0.04
N LEU A 43 -9.12 5.76 -0.75
CA LEU A 43 -8.78 5.29 -2.09
C LEU A 43 -8.23 3.84 -2.08
N GLY A 44 -8.88 2.93 -2.81
CA GLY A 44 -8.39 1.56 -2.98
C GLY A 44 -8.50 0.68 -1.74
N VAL A 45 -9.40 0.99 -0.81
CA VAL A 45 -9.70 0.13 0.35
C VAL A 45 -10.52 -1.09 -0.10
N GLU A 46 -10.07 -2.28 0.31
CA GLU A 46 -10.70 -3.57 0.06
C GLU A 46 -10.76 -4.40 1.35
N LYS A 47 -11.64 -5.41 1.39
CA LYS A 47 -11.70 -6.38 2.49
C LYS A 47 -11.02 -7.67 2.05
N VAL A 48 -10.09 -8.16 2.87
CA VAL A 48 -9.43 -9.46 2.67
C VAL A 48 -9.74 -10.38 3.84
N LYS A 49 -9.93 -11.67 3.55
CA LYS A 49 -10.07 -12.69 4.58
C LYS A 49 -8.68 -13.01 5.14
N ILE A 50 -8.50 -12.84 6.44
CA ILE A 50 -7.24 -13.17 7.13
C ILE A 50 -7.24 -14.63 7.58
N MET A 51 -6.06 -15.12 7.98
CA MET A 51 -5.84 -16.54 8.33
C MET A 51 -6.81 -17.07 9.38
N PHE A 52 -7.25 -16.21 10.31
CA PHE A 52 -8.19 -16.55 11.38
C PHE A 52 -9.67 -16.45 10.97
N GLY A 53 -9.98 -16.38 9.67
CA GLY A 53 -11.35 -16.38 9.15
C GLY A 53 -12.06 -15.02 9.14
N ASN A 54 -11.56 -14.04 9.89
CA ASN A 54 -12.09 -12.67 9.92
C ASN A 54 -11.76 -11.87 8.65
N TYR A 55 -12.47 -10.75 8.44
CA TYR A 55 -12.14 -9.79 7.38
C TYR A 55 -11.38 -8.59 7.94
N ALA A 56 -10.30 -8.21 7.27
CA ALA A 56 -9.57 -6.98 7.54
C ALA A 56 -9.69 -6.01 6.35
N LYS A 57 -9.75 -4.71 6.63
CA LYS A 57 -9.60 -3.67 5.61
C LYS A 57 -8.11 -3.51 5.28
N THR A 58 -7.79 -3.45 4.00
CA THR A 58 -6.44 -3.20 3.49
C THR A 58 -6.54 -2.34 2.23
N TYR A 59 -5.45 -1.72 1.82
CA TYR A 59 -5.35 -1.21 0.45
C TYR A 59 -5.19 -2.36 -0.54
N ASN A 60 -5.66 -2.13 -1.76
CA ASN A 60 -5.45 -3.01 -2.90
C ASN A 60 -4.04 -2.88 -3.48
N LYS A 61 -3.68 -3.78 -4.40
CA LYS A 61 -2.30 -3.89 -4.88
C LYS A 61 -1.84 -2.64 -5.63
N GLU A 62 -2.68 -2.08 -6.49
CA GLU A 62 -2.38 -0.87 -7.25
C GLU A 62 -2.12 0.32 -6.34
N ARG A 63 -2.93 0.45 -5.27
CA ARG A 63 -2.77 1.51 -4.29
C ARG A 63 -1.47 1.36 -3.49
N ILE A 64 -1.15 0.13 -3.07
CA ILE A 64 0.09 -0.15 -2.33
C ILE A 64 1.32 0.19 -3.18
N ILE A 65 1.31 -0.12 -4.48
CA ILE A 65 2.41 0.22 -5.39
C ILE A 65 2.53 1.73 -5.59
N CYS A 66 1.41 2.44 -5.72
CA CYS A 66 1.44 3.89 -5.81
C CYS A 66 2.03 4.54 -4.54
N ASP A 67 1.64 4.07 -3.34
CA ASP A 67 2.21 4.56 -2.09
C ASP A 67 3.70 4.24 -1.96
N LEU A 68 4.13 3.03 -2.34
CA LEU A 68 5.54 2.63 -2.34
C LEU A 68 6.37 3.54 -3.26
N ILE A 69 5.90 3.79 -4.49
CA ILE A 69 6.62 4.62 -5.45
C ILE A 69 6.63 6.07 -4.97
N LEU A 70 5.49 6.61 -4.51
CA LEU A 70 5.41 7.98 -4.01
C LEU A 70 6.51 8.27 -2.98
N ASP A 71 6.73 7.34 -2.04
CA ASP A 71 7.67 7.46 -0.94
C ASP A 71 8.90 6.52 -1.06
N ILE A 72 9.34 6.20 -2.28
CA ILE A 72 10.34 5.14 -2.54
C ILE A 72 11.64 5.29 -1.74
N ASN A 73 12.07 6.53 -1.46
CA ASN A 73 13.29 6.83 -0.72
C ASN A 73 13.19 6.55 0.78
N LYS A 74 11.99 6.32 1.32
CA LYS A 74 11.77 5.98 2.73
C LYS A 74 11.95 4.49 3.04
N TYR A 75 12.09 3.67 2.01
CA TYR A 75 12.14 2.23 2.12
C TYR A 75 13.50 1.70 1.64
N GLU A 76 13.89 0.54 2.16
CA GLU A 76 15.12 -0.11 1.71
C GLU A 76 15.05 -0.45 0.21
N PRO A 77 16.08 -0.14 -0.60
CA PRO A 77 16.05 -0.34 -2.04
C PRO A 77 15.69 -1.78 -2.45
N LYS A 78 16.19 -2.78 -1.72
CA LYS A 78 15.89 -4.19 -1.99
C LYS A 78 14.41 -4.52 -1.78
N LEU A 79 13.81 -3.99 -0.71
CA LEU A 79 12.37 -4.16 -0.46
C LEU A 79 11.55 -3.54 -1.59
N CYS A 80 11.91 -2.33 -2.03
CA CYS A 80 11.24 -1.65 -3.14
C CYS A 80 11.30 -2.50 -4.42
N GLN A 81 12.51 -2.92 -4.80
CA GLN A 81 12.74 -3.70 -6.00
C GLN A 81 11.93 -5.00 -5.98
N THR A 82 12.06 -5.81 -4.92
CA THR A 82 11.36 -7.09 -4.81
C THR A 82 9.85 -6.91 -4.78
N THR A 83 9.33 -5.86 -4.13
CA THR A 83 7.88 -5.60 -4.10
C THR A 83 7.34 -5.22 -5.48
N ILE A 84 8.10 -4.46 -6.27
CA ILE A 84 7.73 -4.07 -7.64
C ILE A 84 7.75 -5.29 -8.57
N GLU A 85 8.79 -6.12 -8.49
CA GLU A 85 8.93 -7.37 -9.27
C GLU A 85 7.76 -8.32 -8.97
N LEU A 86 7.50 -8.62 -7.69
CA LEU A 86 6.39 -9.48 -7.28
C LEU A 86 5.02 -8.95 -7.74
N TYR A 87 4.84 -7.63 -7.76
CA TYR A 87 3.60 -7.04 -8.25
C TYR A 87 3.44 -7.24 -9.77
N LYS A 88 4.50 -7.02 -10.55
CA LYS A 88 4.52 -7.23 -12.01
C LYS A 88 4.16 -8.68 -12.37
N ASP A 89 4.70 -9.64 -11.63
CA ASP A 89 4.46 -11.07 -11.85
C ASP A 89 3.07 -11.52 -11.37
N SER A 90 2.41 -10.72 -10.53
CA SER A 90 1.07 -11.01 -10.04
C SER A 90 -0.02 -10.58 -11.02
N LYS A 91 -1.21 -11.17 -10.93
CA LYS A 91 -2.41 -10.64 -11.61
C LYS A 91 -2.71 -9.21 -11.10
N HIS A 92 -2.51 -8.21 -11.93
CA HIS A 92 -2.66 -6.80 -11.58
C HIS A 92 -3.53 -6.03 -12.59
N ASP A 93 -4.09 -4.89 -12.17
CA ASP A 93 -4.96 -4.04 -12.99
C ASP A 93 -4.22 -2.76 -13.40
N LEU A 94 -3.62 -2.78 -14.60
CA LEU A 94 -2.86 -1.65 -15.14
C LEU A 94 -3.71 -0.38 -15.29
N LYS A 95 -4.98 -0.51 -15.69
CA LYS A 95 -5.88 0.64 -15.85
C LYS A 95 -6.10 1.35 -14.51
N ARG A 96 -6.30 0.56 -13.45
CA ARG A 96 -6.45 1.08 -12.09
C ARG A 96 -5.14 1.63 -11.54
N LEU A 97 -4.00 0.99 -11.81
CA LEU A 97 -2.67 1.50 -11.44
C LEU A 97 -2.45 2.90 -12.04
N LEU A 98 -2.67 3.07 -13.34
CA LEU A 98 -2.52 4.37 -14.02
C LEU A 98 -3.52 5.41 -13.51
N LYS A 99 -4.76 5.01 -13.19
CA LYS A 99 -5.75 5.89 -12.56
C LYS A 99 -5.25 6.43 -11.23
N TYR A 100 -4.70 5.57 -10.37
CA TYR A 100 -4.15 5.98 -9.07
C TYR A 100 -2.87 6.79 -9.24
N ALA A 101 -2.00 6.42 -10.18
CA ALA A 101 -0.78 7.16 -10.49
C ALA A 101 -1.08 8.60 -10.90
N LYS A 102 -2.18 8.83 -11.65
CA LYS A 102 -2.64 10.18 -12.01
C LYS A 102 -3.07 10.97 -10.78
N ILE A 103 -3.82 10.35 -9.87
CA ILE A 103 -4.25 10.98 -8.60
C ILE A 103 -3.05 11.35 -7.73
N PHE A 104 -2.02 10.50 -7.68
CA PHE A 104 -0.80 10.75 -6.90
C PHE A 104 0.28 11.55 -7.64
N ASN A 105 0.03 11.96 -8.88
CA ASN A 105 0.98 12.66 -9.75
C ASN A 105 2.33 11.92 -9.93
N ILE A 106 2.26 10.60 -10.14
CA ILE A 106 3.43 9.72 -10.34
C ILE A 106 3.35 8.90 -11.63
N VAL A 107 2.55 9.33 -12.61
CA VAL A 107 2.32 8.59 -13.87
C VAL A 107 3.61 8.28 -14.60
N GLU A 108 4.50 9.27 -14.78
CA GLU A 108 5.75 9.07 -15.52
C GLU A 108 6.71 8.11 -14.80
N ARG A 109 6.71 8.13 -13.45
CA ARG A 109 7.50 7.18 -12.65
C ARG A 109 6.98 5.76 -12.82
N ILE A 110 5.66 5.58 -12.90
CA ILE A 110 5.03 4.29 -13.16
C ILE A 110 5.34 3.81 -14.57
N LYS A 111 5.20 4.66 -15.59
CA LYS A 111 5.53 4.27 -16.98
C LYS A 111 6.97 3.80 -17.12
N LEU A 112 7.91 4.57 -16.56
CA LEU A 112 9.33 4.21 -16.58
C LEU A 112 9.59 2.86 -15.89
N LEU A 113 9.00 2.63 -14.72
CA LEU A 113 9.20 1.38 -13.97
C LEU A 113 8.54 0.17 -14.63
N PHE A 114 7.44 0.36 -15.35
CA PHE A 114 6.64 -0.72 -15.93
C PHE A 114 6.81 -0.88 -17.45
N ASN A 115 7.70 -0.10 -18.07
CA ASN A 115 7.94 -0.08 -19.53
C ASN A 115 6.64 0.11 -20.33
N LEU A 116 5.82 1.10 -19.93
CA LEU A 116 4.53 1.44 -20.55
C LEU A 116 4.62 2.70 -21.41
#